data_AF-A0A4Y9XTW8-F1
#
_entry.id   AF-A0A4Y9XTW8-F1
#
_cell.length_a   1.000
_cell.length_b   1.000
_cell.length_c   1.000
_cell.angle_alpha   90.00
_cell.angle_beta   90.00
_cell.angle_gamma   90.00
#
_symmetry.space_group_name_H-M   'P 1'
#
loop_
_entity.id
_entity.type
_entity.pdbx_description
1 polymer ?
#
loop_
_entity_poly.entity_id
_entity_poly.type
_entity_poly.pdbx_seq_one_letter_code
_entity_poly.pdbx_strand_id
1 'polypeptide(L)'
;MPSDRRREYAIRSRPEKVGWYASEGPLLSAVPMPPEEASLADLYTNIYEDQGWHYLQIWLRVDPPNWVKVEENYPHPYLEDHVLRILDKGEPRWVTKKTYRKYVTCWRKQGYRISEGGPSGLPGSP
;
A
#
# COMPACT_ATOMS: atom_id res chain seq x y z
N MET A 1 11.76 -7.28 -12.98
CA MET A 1 12.54 -7.98 -11.93
C MET A 1 12.21 -7.32 -10.61
N PRO A 2 11.85 -8.07 -9.56
CA PRO A 2 11.67 -7.49 -8.23
C PRO A 2 12.95 -6.74 -7.83
N SER A 3 12.81 -5.56 -7.20
CA SER A 3 13.96 -4.96 -6.56
C SER A 3 14.12 -5.59 -5.18
N ASP A 4 15.13 -6.44 -5.01
CA ASP A 4 15.47 -7.05 -3.71
C ASP A 4 16.01 -6.03 -2.71
N ARG A 5 16.17 -4.77 -3.14
CA ARG A 5 16.66 -3.68 -2.31
C ARG A 5 15.51 -3.09 -1.49
N ARG A 6 15.49 -3.43 -0.21
CA ARG A 6 14.64 -2.76 0.80
C ARG A 6 14.87 -1.25 0.78
N ARG A 7 13.80 -0.51 0.60
CA ARG A 7 13.74 0.96 0.70
C ARG A 7 13.26 1.31 2.10
N GLU A 8 13.74 2.43 2.63
CA GLU A 8 13.35 2.91 3.95
C GLU A 8 13.00 4.39 3.92
N TYR A 9 12.02 4.78 4.74
CA TYR A 9 11.69 6.18 4.97
C TYR A 9 11.35 6.42 6.44
N ALA A 10 11.92 7.47 7.03
CA ALA A 10 11.67 7.81 8.42
C ALA A 10 10.20 8.20 8.65
N ILE A 11 9.58 7.67 9.69
CA ILE A 11 8.28 8.16 10.13
C ILE A 11 8.53 9.46 10.90
N ARG A 12 7.82 10.53 10.54
CA ARG A 12 8.05 11.86 11.12
C ARG A 12 7.90 11.82 12.64
N SER A 13 8.87 12.36 13.36
CA SER A 13 8.87 12.47 14.84
C SER A 13 8.85 11.11 15.55
N ARG A 14 9.36 10.06 14.90
CA ARG A 14 9.39 8.69 15.41
C ARG A 14 10.74 8.02 15.10
N PRO A 15 11.26 7.16 16.00
CA PRO A 15 12.45 6.36 15.71
C PRO A 15 12.19 5.26 14.68
N GLU A 16 10.94 4.83 14.51
CA GLU A 16 10.55 3.79 13.55
C GLU A 16 10.63 4.30 12.10
N LYS A 17 10.87 3.36 11.17
CA LYS A 17 10.93 3.60 9.73
C LYS A 17 9.90 2.75 9.01
N VAL A 18 9.37 3.28 7.90
CA VAL A 18 8.66 2.48 6.90
C VAL A 18 9.72 1.74 6.10
N GLY A 19 9.73 0.42 6.13
CA GLY A 19 10.49 -0.41 5.19
C GLY A 19 9.58 -0.93 4.09
N TRP A 20 10.03 -0.93 2.84
CA TRP A 20 9.29 -1.58 1.76
C TRP A 20 10.16 -2.08 0.62
N TYR A 21 9.65 -3.06 -0.10
CA TYR A 21 10.19 -3.58 -1.35
C TYR A 21 9.27 -3.17 -2.49
N ALA A 22 9.84 -2.93 -3.67
CA ALA A 22 9.09 -2.47 -4.82
C ALA A 22 9.43 -3.31 -6.06
N SER A 23 8.39 -3.71 -6.79
CA SER A 23 8.49 -4.36 -8.09
C SER A 23 7.58 -3.68 -9.11
N GLU A 24 7.95 -3.84 -10.37
CA GLU A 24 7.10 -3.53 -11.51
C GLU A 24 7.04 -4.79 -12.40
N GLY A 25 5.85 -5.17 -12.85
CA GLY A 25 5.70 -6.41 -13.62
C GLY A 25 4.26 -6.91 -13.72
N PRO A 26 4.06 -8.23 -13.89
CA PRO A 26 2.71 -8.80 -13.99
C PRO A 26 1.95 -8.70 -12.67
N LEU A 27 0.63 -8.87 -12.75
CA LEU A 27 -0.22 -9.06 -11.58
C LEU A 27 0.29 -10.25 -10.75
N LEU A 28 0.57 -10.02 -9.47
CA LEU A 28 1.04 -11.07 -8.57
C LEU A 28 -0.12 -11.64 -7.75
N SER A 29 -0.18 -12.96 -7.64
CA SER A 29 -1.08 -13.66 -6.72
C SER A 29 -0.50 -13.75 -5.29
N ALA A 30 0.83 -13.76 -5.17
CA ALA A 30 1.57 -13.79 -3.92
C ALA A 30 2.89 -13.01 -4.05
N VAL A 31 3.43 -12.57 -2.92
CA VAL A 31 4.74 -11.90 -2.86
C VAL A 31 5.84 -12.93 -3.15
N PRO A 32 6.74 -12.69 -4.11
CA PRO A 32 7.81 -13.63 -4.47
C PRO A 32 8.95 -13.68 -3.44
N MET A 33 8.92 -12.79 -2.43
CA MET A 33 9.87 -12.73 -1.33
C MET A 33 9.35 -13.53 -0.13
N PRO A 34 10.15 -14.44 0.45
CA PRO A 34 9.79 -15.14 1.68
C PRO A 34 9.49 -14.15 2.83
N PRO A 35 8.42 -14.33 3.61
CA PRO A 35 8.10 -13.47 4.75
C PRO A 35 9.21 -13.39 5.81
N GLU A 36 10.09 -14.39 5.88
CA GLU A 36 11.21 -14.48 6.82
C GLU A 36 12.34 -13.49 6.49
N GLU A 37 12.43 -13.06 5.23
CA GLU A 37 13.45 -12.11 4.77
C GLU A 37 13.05 -10.65 5.01
N ALA A 38 11.78 -10.40 5.32
CA ALA A 38 11.23 -9.07 5.60
C ALA A 38 11.01 -8.85 7.09
N SER A 39 11.17 -7.60 7.54
CA SER A 39 10.87 -7.22 8.90
C SER A 39 9.35 -7.11 9.11
N LEU A 40 8.90 -7.30 10.35
CA LEU A 40 7.51 -7.03 10.70
C LEU A 40 7.12 -5.58 10.35
N ALA A 41 5.92 -5.41 9.81
CA ALA A 41 5.40 -4.15 9.26
C ALA A 41 6.08 -3.63 7.98
N ASP A 42 7.02 -4.37 7.39
CA ASP A 42 7.50 -4.05 6.04
C ASP A 42 6.39 -4.24 5.01
N LEU A 43 6.47 -3.47 3.93
CA LEU A 43 5.51 -3.51 2.84
C LEU A 43 6.16 -4.10 1.59
N TYR A 44 5.35 -4.73 0.75
CA TYR A 44 5.72 -5.06 -0.63
C TYR A 44 4.76 -4.33 -1.55
N THR A 45 5.28 -3.60 -2.53
CA THR A 45 4.46 -2.94 -3.55
C THR A 45 4.78 -3.49 -4.93
N ASN A 46 3.74 -3.77 -5.71
CA ASN A 46 3.86 -4.15 -7.11
C ASN A 46 3.02 -3.23 -7.98
N ILE A 47 3.64 -2.57 -8.94
CA ILE A 47 2.93 -1.85 -9.99
C ILE A 47 2.79 -2.80 -11.18
N TYR A 48 1.56 -3.04 -11.61
CA TYR A 48 1.26 -3.82 -12.81
C TYR A 48 0.44 -3.01 -13.80
N GLU A 49 0.60 -3.34 -15.07
CA GLU A 49 -0.19 -2.75 -16.15
C GLU A 49 -1.30 -3.72 -16.56
N ASP A 50 -2.52 -3.22 -16.65
CA ASP A 50 -3.66 -3.94 -17.23
C ASP A 50 -4.44 -2.98 -18.14
N GLN A 51 -4.62 -3.36 -19.40
CA GLN A 51 -5.32 -2.58 -20.43
C GLN A 51 -4.81 -1.12 -20.57
N GLY A 52 -3.50 -0.88 -20.43
CA GLY A 52 -2.90 0.46 -20.52
C GLY A 52 -3.05 1.32 -19.27
N TRP A 53 -3.60 0.77 -18.18
CA TRP A 53 -3.70 1.43 -16.88
C TRP A 53 -2.72 0.80 -15.88
N HIS A 54 -2.11 1.64 -15.05
CA HIS A 54 -1.24 1.19 -13.96
C HIS A 54 -2.05 1.00 -12.69
N TYR A 55 -1.89 -0.17 -12.09
CA TYR A 55 -2.52 -0.57 -10.83
C TYR A 55 -1.45 -0.90 -9.80
N LEU A 56 -1.76 -0.63 -8.54
CA LEU A 56 -0.88 -0.90 -7.41
C LEU A 56 -1.44 -2.04 -6.56
N GLN A 57 -0.61 -3.04 -6.30
CA GLN A 57 -0.86 -4.05 -5.28
C GLN A 57 0.06 -3.81 -4.09
N ILE A 58 -0.48 -4.00 -2.89
CA ILE A 58 0.26 -3.79 -1.64
C ILE A 58 0.06 -4.99 -0.74
N TRP A 59 1.15 -5.45 -0.13
CA TRP A 59 1.13 -6.47 0.91
C TRP A 59 1.88 -5.95 2.13
N LEU A 60 1.42 -6.38 3.30
CA LEU A 60 1.99 -6.08 4.59
C LEU A 60 2.54 -7.36 5.22
N ARG A 61 3.75 -7.27 5.74
CA ARG A 61 4.34 -8.33 6.56
C ARG A 61 3.76 -8.27 7.97
N VAL A 62 3.02 -9.32 8.34
CA VAL A 62 2.37 -9.49 9.65
C VAL A 62 2.83 -10.78 10.32
N ASP A 63 2.74 -10.87 11.65
CA ASP A 63 3.03 -12.09 12.43
C ASP A 63 1.77 -12.98 12.56
N PRO A 64 1.86 -14.34 12.52
CA PRO A 64 3.03 -15.17 12.18
C PRO A 64 3.52 -14.94 10.74
N PRO A 65 4.75 -15.36 10.36
CA PRO A 65 5.35 -15.08 9.05
C PRO A 65 4.43 -15.21 7.85
N ASN A 66 3.86 -14.09 7.41
CA ASN A 66 2.98 -14.05 6.27
C ASN A 66 2.92 -12.66 5.62
N TRP A 67 2.60 -12.66 4.33
CA TRP A 67 2.23 -11.47 3.57
C TRP A 67 0.72 -11.41 3.45
N VAL A 68 0.12 -10.32 3.92
CA VAL A 68 -1.32 -10.08 3.78
C VAL A 68 -1.53 -8.95 2.81
N LYS A 69 -2.40 -9.15 1.81
CA LYS A 69 -2.78 -8.11 0.86
C LYS A 69 -3.56 -7.02 1.59
N VAL A 70 -3.15 -5.76 1.42
CA VAL A 70 -3.75 -4.60 2.09
C VAL A 70 -4.01 -3.48 1.10
N GLU A 71 -4.80 -2.49 1.52
CA GLU A 71 -5.13 -1.30 0.75
C GLU A 71 -4.70 -0.02 1.47
N GLU A 72 -4.87 1.12 0.82
CA GLU A 72 -4.68 2.41 1.48
C GLU A 72 -5.61 2.53 2.70
N ASN A 73 -5.22 3.33 3.70
CA ASN A 73 -5.89 3.49 4.99
C ASN A 73 -5.84 2.25 5.91
N TYR A 74 -5.13 1.19 5.53
CA TYR A 74 -4.93 0.04 6.42
C TYR A 74 -4.14 0.44 7.68
N PRO A 75 -4.52 0.00 8.89
CA PRO A 75 -3.84 0.39 10.12
C PRO A 75 -2.42 -0.21 10.22
N HIS A 76 -1.50 0.55 10.79
CA HIS A 76 -0.18 0.03 11.12
C HIS A 76 -0.31 -1.04 12.21
N PRO A 77 0.38 -2.20 12.12
CA PRO A 77 0.23 -3.29 13.07
C PRO A 77 0.64 -2.94 14.52
N TYR A 78 1.68 -2.11 14.71
CA TYR A 78 2.18 -1.73 16.04
C TYR A 78 2.02 -0.25 16.40
N LEU A 79 1.88 0.63 15.41
CA LEU A 79 1.79 2.07 15.66
C LEU A 79 0.33 2.48 15.70
N GLU A 80 -0.17 2.66 16.92
CA GLU A 80 -1.51 3.20 17.13
C GLU A 80 -1.69 4.51 16.37
N ASP A 81 -2.89 4.69 15.83
CA ASP A 81 -3.30 5.83 15.04
C ASP A 81 -2.47 6.14 13.78
N HIS A 82 -1.65 5.20 13.31
CA HIS A 82 -1.01 5.29 12.00
C HIS A 82 -1.74 4.42 10.99
N VAL A 83 -1.89 4.94 9.78
CA VAL A 83 -2.52 4.26 8.65
C VAL A 83 -1.64 4.37 7.42
N LEU A 84 -1.78 3.40 6.53
CA LEU A 84 -1.06 3.34 5.27
C LEU A 84 -1.57 4.44 4.34
N ARG A 85 -0.64 5.16 3.73
CA ARG A 85 -0.90 6.09 2.64
C ARG A 85 0.01 5.74 1.48
N ILE A 86 -0.52 5.84 0.27
CA ILE A 86 0.25 5.69 -0.95
C ILE A 86 0.44 7.07 -1.57
N LEU A 87 1.68 7.38 -1.96
CA LEU A 87 1.98 8.60 -2.71
C LEU A 87 1.93 8.34 -4.22
N ASP A 88 1.93 9.41 -5.02
CA ASP A 88 1.74 9.41 -6.48
C ASP A 88 2.71 8.50 -7.27
N LYS A 89 3.81 8.05 -6.66
CA LYS A 89 4.80 7.13 -7.25
C LYS A 89 4.70 5.69 -6.72
N GLY A 90 3.60 5.32 -6.06
CA GLY A 90 3.44 4.03 -5.40
C GLY A 90 4.30 3.87 -4.14
N GLU A 91 4.83 4.97 -3.60
CA GLU A 91 5.62 4.95 -2.36
C GLU A 91 4.71 4.87 -1.14
N PRO A 92 4.81 3.81 -0.32
CA PRO A 92 4.02 3.70 0.89
C PRO A 92 4.59 4.58 2.02
N ARG A 93 3.70 5.16 2.82
CA ARG A 93 4.05 5.89 4.04
C ARG A 93 3.05 5.62 5.16
N TRP A 94 3.57 5.47 6.37
CA TRP A 94 2.76 5.47 7.58
C TRP A 94 2.52 6.91 8.02
N VAL A 95 1.25 7.32 8.02
CA VAL A 95 0.83 8.66 8.44
C VAL A 95 -0.19 8.56 9.55
N THR A 96 -0.31 9.60 10.39
CA THR A 96 -1.36 9.59 11.41
C THR A 96 -2.76 9.61 10.78
N LYS A 97 -3.75 8.93 11.36
CA LYS A 97 -5.16 8.95 10.94
C LYS A 97 -5.68 10.38 10.76
N LYS A 98 -5.29 11.30 11.65
CA LYS A 98 -5.62 12.73 11.56
C LYS A 98 -5.08 13.36 10.27
N THR A 99 -3.84 13.03 9.91
CA THR A 99 -3.18 13.51 8.69
C THR A 99 -3.82 12.90 7.45
N TYR A 100 -4.10 11.59 7.47
CA TYR A 100 -4.81 10.90 6.38
C TYR A 100 -6.17 11.54 6.09
N ARG A 101 -7.00 11.77 7.13
CA ARG A 101 -8.30 12.45 7.01
C ARG A 101 -8.20 13.83 6.37
N LYS A 102 -7.16 14.61 6.71
CA LYS A 102 -6.92 15.92 6.08
C LYS A 102 -6.66 15.78 4.58
N TYR A 103 -5.83 14.82 4.18
CA TYR A 103 -5.53 14.58 2.76
C TYR A 103 -6.79 14.13 1.98
N VAL A 104 -7.52 13.14 2.49
CA VAL A 104 -8.77 12.66 1.87
C VAL A 104 -9.79 13.79 1.70
N THR A 105 -9.93 14.66 2.72
CA THR A 105 -10.87 15.80 2.68
C THR A 105 -10.44 16.85 1.66
N CYS A 106 -9.14 17.12 1.51
CA CYS A 106 -8.64 18.02 0.48
C CYS A 106 -8.83 17.45 -0.93
N TRP A 107 -8.69 16.14 -1.12
CA TRP A 107 -8.88 15.48 -2.41
C TRP A 107 -10.35 15.42 -2.85
N ARG A 108 -11.28 15.16 -1.93
CA ARG A 108 -12.73 15.26 -2.20
C ARG A 108 -13.15 16.65 -2.68
N LYS A 109 -12.46 17.70 -2.25
CA LYS A 109 -12.68 19.08 -2.71
C LYS A 109 -12.05 19.38 -4.08
N GLN A 110 -11.10 18.58 -4.53
CA GLN A 110 -10.33 18.78 -5.77
C GLN A 110 -10.69 17.79 -6.90
N GLY A 111 -11.70 16.93 -6.71
CA GLY A 111 -12.25 16.08 -7.78
C GLY A 111 -11.46 14.82 -8.12
N TYR A 112 -10.46 14.43 -7.33
CA TYR A 112 -9.77 13.14 -7.49
C TYR A 112 -10.66 12.00 -6.96
N ARG A 113 -11.17 11.16 -7.87
CA ARG A 113 -11.85 9.90 -7.53
C ARG A 113 -10.80 8.92 -7.03
N ILE A 114 -10.89 8.52 -5.77
CA ILE A 114 -10.20 7.33 -5.28
C ILE A 114 -10.84 6.14 -6.01
N SER A 115 -10.02 5.32 -6.66
CA SER A 115 -10.45 4.03 -7.18
C SER A 115 -10.82 3.16 -5.99
N GLU A 116 -12.10 3.17 -5.60
CA GLU A 116 -12.66 2.17 -4.70
C GLU A 116 -12.64 0.83 -5.44
N GLY A 117 -11.57 0.05 -5.23
CA GLY A 117 -11.46 -1.30 -5.75
C GLY A 117 -12.23 -2.28 -4.88
N GLY A 118 -13.54 -2.37 -5.06
CA GLY A 118 -14.36 -3.48 -4.59
C GLY A 118 -14.96 -4.25 -5.78
N PRO A 119 -14.91 -5.59 -5.84
CA PRO A 119 -15.50 -6.35 -6.93
C PRO A 119 -17.00 -6.51 -6.67
N SER A 120 -17.86 -6.08 -7.60
CA SER A 120 -19.21 -6.64 -7.80
C SER A 120 -19.82 -6.13 -9.12
N GLY A 121 -20.03 -7.04 -10.08
CA GLY A 121 -21.00 -6.85 -11.17
C GLY A 121 -22.41 -6.67 -10.59
N LEU A 122 -23.37 -6.05 -11.28
CA LEU A 122 -24.03 -6.57 -12.50
C LEU A 122 -24.96 -5.49 -13.12
N PRO A 123 -25.58 -5.73 -14.29
CA PRO A 123 -25.97 -4.72 -15.27
C PRO A 123 -27.38 -4.17 -15.06
N GLY A 124 -27.64 -3.02 -15.65
CA GLY A 124 -28.99 -2.47 -15.78
C GLY A 124 -29.07 -1.53 -16.97
N SER A 125 -29.38 -2.08 -18.14
CA SER A 125 -30.02 -1.36 -19.24
C SER A 125 -31.41 -0.88 -18.82
N PRO A 126 -31.92 0.16 -19.47
CA PRO A 126 -33.00 -0.08 -20.43
C PRO A 126 -32.61 0.25 -21.87
#